data_AF-A0A1Y2DB62-F1
#
_entry.id   AF-A0A1Y2DB62-F1
#
_cell.length_a   1.000
_cell.length_b   1.000
_cell.length_c   1.000
_cell.angle_alpha   90.00
_cell.angle_beta   90.00
_cell.angle_gamma   90.00
#
_symmetry.space_group_name_H-M   'P 1'
#
loop_
_entity.id
_entity.type
_entity.pdbx_description
1 polymer ?
#
loop_
_entity_poly.entity_id
_entity_poly.type
_entity_poly.pdbx_seq_one_letter_code
_entity_poly.pdbx_strand_id
1 'polypeptide(L)'
;MNRIFSPAERVDPDQCVFQGRVELKSESCYYTNTGGDITIENFNGHPNARYYDIDYKNNRALTEFGYLDIRLETNKYKEIYLSHDIYDNTNKKTGEKYYLKDVFDEAIDFLHINSQETVIIQLKDDNLSLNSSYTYYDVNGDLHRVDIEGFESYEEIYEEIAKLSIKNTSIKYNQEYYKYFYQENDIFPKLKDVRGKIILYTRGDFRYNGTTVGKKLNIPNMGSCTQSAFNPTNIISADRDKIGNAEQQISKDSASKELCFPRISLTGDNKILVQDDYNLPVFEKWVVVSEILNNELPSVEEDGNTLHIYGEKHAITTSFYNNDNILIINFMNIACYLDICSIKSYSEDINNNLDKNISEQTKIHNNWIILGFPTNDLIRKIHDSSEIKLEKKNELQNNIIQVGDYLIYTDFDYYIQLSSDSN
;
A
#
# COMPACT_ATOMS: atom_id res chain seq x y z
N MET A 1 -30.97 2.32 -46.98
CA MET A 1 -30.63 0.94 -46.57
C MET A 1 -29.44 1.07 -45.62
N ASN A 2 -29.55 0.89 -44.30
CA ASN A 2 -29.69 -0.38 -43.54
C ASN A 2 -28.69 -1.43 -44.07
N ARG A 3 -27.73 -2.03 -43.33
CA ARG A 3 -27.55 -2.24 -41.89
C ARG A 3 -26.11 -2.75 -41.60
N ILE A 4 -25.56 -2.36 -40.45
CA ILE A 4 -24.83 -3.14 -39.42
C ILE A 4 -23.47 -3.77 -39.77
N PHE A 5 -22.41 -3.18 -39.18
CA PHE A 5 -21.30 -3.90 -38.56
C PHE A 5 -20.96 -3.24 -37.21
N SER A 6 -21.70 -3.62 -36.19
CA SER A 6 -21.17 -3.70 -34.83
C SER A 6 -21.67 -5.03 -34.26
N PRO A 7 -20.90 -5.71 -33.41
CA PRO A 7 -21.47 -6.72 -32.54
C PRO A 7 -22.69 -6.09 -31.85
N ALA A 8 -23.85 -6.73 -31.98
CA ALA A 8 -25.08 -6.27 -31.35
C ALA A 8 -25.01 -6.32 -29.81
N GLU A 9 -23.98 -6.96 -29.26
CA GLU A 9 -23.64 -6.92 -27.85
C GLU A 9 -22.11 -6.83 -27.71
N ARG A 10 -21.63 -5.68 -27.25
CA ARG A 10 -20.40 -5.65 -26.47
C ARG A 10 -20.82 -6.20 -25.11
N VAL A 11 -20.49 -7.46 -24.83
CA VAL A 11 -20.50 -7.94 -23.44
C VAL A 11 -19.33 -7.24 -22.77
N ASP A 12 -19.63 -6.06 -22.25
CA ASP A 12 -18.81 -5.34 -21.30
C ASP A 12 -18.99 -6.05 -19.96
N PRO A 13 -18.00 -6.78 -19.43
CA PRO A 13 -18.17 -7.54 -18.19
C PRO A 13 -18.40 -6.63 -16.98
N ASP A 14 -18.17 -5.32 -17.11
CA ASP A 14 -18.17 -4.36 -16.01
C ASP A 14 -19.16 -3.20 -16.24
N GLN A 15 -20.44 -3.50 -16.42
CA GLN A 15 -21.48 -2.48 -16.23
C GLN A 15 -21.53 -2.03 -14.76
N CYS A 16 -20.61 -1.13 -14.38
CA CYS A 16 -20.60 -0.39 -13.12
C CYS A 16 -21.68 0.71 -13.12
N VAL A 17 -22.93 0.32 -13.36
CA VAL A 17 -24.07 1.06 -12.82
C VAL A 17 -24.15 0.66 -11.34
N PHE A 18 -24.34 1.60 -10.41
CA PHE A 18 -24.63 1.20 -9.03
C PHE A 18 -25.76 0.16 -9.06
N GLN A 19 -25.52 -1.04 -8.51
CA GLN A 19 -26.44 -2.17 -8.71
C GLN A 19 -27.80 -1.95 -8.02
N GLY A 20 -27.83 -1.07 -7.02
CA GLY A 20 -29.06 -0.69 -6.34
C GLY A 20 -28.83 0.33 -5.22
N ARG A 21 -29.90 0.54 -4.46
CA ARG A 21 -29.90 1.28 -3.21
C ARG A 21 -30.43 0.36 -2.13
N VAL A 22 -29.81 0.34 -0.96
CA VAL A 22 -30.40 -0.34 0.20
C VAL A 22 -31.33 0.65 0.88
N GLU A 23 -32.60 0.28 1.01
CA GLU A 23 -33.58 1.10 1.71
C GLU A 23 -33.48 0.84 3.20
N LEU A 24 -32.98 1.83 3.94
CA LEU A 24 -32.95 1.77 5.39
C LEU A 24 -34.36 2.09 5.88
N LYS A 25 -35.02 1.14 6.55
CA LYS A 25 -36.33 1.39 7.17
C LYS A 25 -36.15 2.37 8.34
N SER A 26 -36.44 3.64 8.10
CA SER A 26 -36.27 4.71 9.10
C SER A 26 -37.61 5.26 9.55
N GLU A 27 -38.24 4.62 10.53
CA GLU A 27 -39.29 5.29 11.31
C GLU A 27 -38.68 6.06 12.50
N SER A 28 -37.47 5.69 12.92
CA SER A 28 -36.77 6.32 14.05
C SER A 28 -35.25 6.11 13.96
N CYS A 29 -34.47 7.11 14.35
CA CYS A 29 -33.02 6.98 14.60
C CYS A 29 -32.79 6.75 16.10
N TYR A 30 -31.93 5.80 16.46
CA TYR A 30 -31.65 5.42 17.84
C TYR A 30 -30.16 5.57 18.17
N TYR A 31 -29.82 6.00 19.39
CA TYR A 31 -28.42 6.02 19.87
C TYR A 31 -27.96 4.69 20.48
N THR A 32 -28.90 3.80 20.76
CA THR A 32 -28.64 2.56 21.49
C THR A 32 -29.22 1.36 20.75
N ASN A 33 -28.53 0.23 20.87
CA ASN A 33 -28.90 -1.05 20.28
C ASN A 33 -30.16 -1.70 20.91
N THR A 34 -30.71 -1.11 21.98
CA THR A 34 -31.90 -1.61 22.68
C THR A 34 -33.21 -1.00 22.16
N GLY A 35 -33.13 -0.02 21.24
CA GLY A 35 -34.30 0.73 20.77
C GLY A 35 -34.90 1.67 21.83
N GLY A 36 -34.22 1.85 22.97
CA GLY A 36 -34.75 2.62 24.11
C GLY A 36 -34.61 4.14 24.00
N ASP A 37 -33.67 4.62 23.19
CA ASP A 37 -33.40 6.06 23.02
C ASP A 37 -33.57 6.48 21.56
N ILE A 38 -34.79 6.85 21.20
CA ILE A 38 -35.10 7.47 19.91
C ILE A 38 -34.63 8.92 19.94
N THR A 39 -33.78 9.32 19.01
CA THR A 39 -33.30 10.70 18.90
C THR A 39 -33.86 11.49 17.75
N ILE A 40 -34.36 10.82 16.72
CA ILE A 40 -35.22 11.45 15.74
C ILE A 40 -36.42 10.54 15.51
N GLU A 41 -37.55 10.89 16.12
CA GLU A 41 -38.84 10.30 15.81
C GLU A 41 -39.34 10.85 14.47
N ASN A 42 -39.88 9.97 13.61
CA ASN A 42 -40.38 10.33 12.29
C ASN A 42 -39.30 10.99 11.40
N PHE A 43 -38.13 10.34 11.30
CA PHE A 43 -37.12 10.72 10.32
C PHE A 43 -37.71 10.53 8.90
N ASN A 44 -38.34 11.58 8.37
CA ASN A 44 -38.95 11.61 7.03
C ASN A 44 -37.91 11.62 5.88
N GLY A 45 -36.66 11.23 6.16
CA GLY A 45 -35.69 10.94 5.12
C GLY A 45 -35.88 9.51 4.64
N HIS A 46 -35.58 9.26 3.37
CA HIS A 46 -35.34 7.91 2.86
C HIS A 46 -33.83 7.74 2.76
N PRO A 47 -33.11 7.38 3.85
CA PRO A 47 -31.68 7.25 3.76
C PRO A 47 -31.41 5.98 2.95
N ASN A 48 -30.85 6.18 1.76
CA ASN A 48 -30.42 5.12 0.89
C ASN A 48 -28.92 5.17 0.72
N ALA A 49 -28.27 4.04 0.95
CA ALA A 49 -26.85 3.87 0.66
C ALA A 49 -26.69 3.21 -0.71
N ARG A 50 -25.74 3.72 -1.51
CA ARG A 50 -25.34 3.11 -2.79
C ARG A 50 -24.33 2.00 -2.49
N TYR A 51 -24.43 0.87 -3.19
CA TYR A 51 -23.42 -0.17 -3.17
C TYR A 51 -22.93 -0.47 -4.60
N TYR A 52 -21.69 -0.97 -4.70
CA TYR A 52 -20.96 -1.13 -5.96
C TYR A 52 -20.72 -2.60 -6.34
N ASP A 53 -20.67 -3.50 -5.37
CA ASP A 53 -20.68 -4.95 -5.54
C ASP A 53 -21.24 -5.57 -4.24
N ILE A 54 -22.01 -6.65 -4.34
CA ILE A 54 -22.60 -7.35 -3.21
C ILE A 54 -22.57 -8.86 -3.47
N ASP A 55 -21.96 -9.59 -2.54
CA ASP A 55 -22.11 -11.04 -2.51
C ASP A 55 -23.49 -11.35 -1.93
N TYR A 56 -24.54 -11.50 -2.75
CA TYR A 56 -25.91 -11.82 -2.27
C TYR A 56 -26.00 -13.18 -1.54
N LYS A 57 -25.04 -14.08 -1.74
CA LYS A 57 -25.01 -15.37 -1.06
C LYS A 57 -24.53 -15.22 0.38
N ASN A 58 -23.67 -14.24 0.65
CA ASN A 58 -23.03 -14.03 1.95
C ASN A 58 -23.24 -12.62 2.57
N ASN A 59 -23.95 -11.72 1.89
CA ASN A 59 -24.34 -10.36 2.26
C ASN A 59 -23.20 -9.42 2.77
N ARG A 60 -22.20 -9.07 1.93
CA ARG A 60 -21.00 -8.25 2.31
C ARG A 60 -20.75 -6.99 1.44
N ALA A 61 -20.05 -5.98 1.99
CA ALA A 61 -19.46 -4.76 1.33
C ALA A 61 -18.00 -4.51 1.85
N LEU A 62 -17.28 -3.39 1.56
CA LEU A 62 -15.78 -3.29 1.66
C LEU A 62 -15.22 -1.97 2.29
N THR A 63 -14.21 -2.01 3.22
CA THR A 63 -12.94 -1.18 3.27
C THR A 63 -11.93 -1.53 4.41
N GLU A 64 -10.59 -1.59 4.15
CA GLU A 64 -9.48 -1.36 5.12
C GLU A 64 -8.14 -1.03 4.37
N PHE A 65 -7.44 0.07 4.73
CA PHE A 65 -6.13 0.45 4.17
C PHE A 65 -5.19 1.05 5.24
N GLY A 66 -3.98 0.51 5.41
CA GLY A 66 -2.97 1.03 6.36
C GLY A 66 -1.71 1.62 5.71
N TYR A 67 -1.29 1.11 4.54
CA TYR A 67 -0.08 1.54 3.82
C TYR A 67 -0.37 1.71 2.33
N LEU A 68 0.03 2.85 1.75
CA LEU A 68 -0.14 3.17 0.33
C LEU A 68 1.24 3.47 -0.30
N ASP A 69 1.66 2.67 -1.29
CA ASP A 69 2.81 2.98 -2.17
C ASP A 69 2.31 3.82 -3.35
N ILE A 70 2.62 5.13 -3.33
CA ILE A 70 2.14 6.12 -4.29
C ILE A 70 3.31 6.55 -5.19
N ARG A 71 3.17 6.28 -6.47
CA ARG A 71 4.14 6.59 -7.53
C ARG A 71 3.69 7.79 -8.32
N LEU A 72 4.58 8.77 -8.49
CA LEU A 72 4.23 10.09 -8.98
C LEU A 72 4.79 10.37 -10.37
N GLU A 73 3.97 11.05 -11.16
CA GLU A 73 4.32 11.67 -12.43
C GLU A 73 3.81 13.13 -12.47
N THR A 74 4.46 13.94 -13.31
CA THR A 74 4.04 15.31 -13.63
C THR A 74 3.89 15.51 -15.12
N ASN A 75 3.15 16.54 -15.52
CA ASN A 75 2.99 16.91 -16.92
C ASN A 75 3.21 18.40 -17.18
N LYS A 76 3.01 18.79 -18.44
CA LYS A 76 3.14 20.18 -18.90
C LYS A 76 2.18 21.18 -18.25
N TYR A 77 1.10 20.71 -17.65
CA TYR A 77 0.13 21.52 -16.93
C TYR A 77 0.46 21.67 -15.44
N LYS A 78 1.63 21.16 -15.01
CA LYS A 78 2.08 21.14 -13.61
C LYS A 78 1.12 20.37 -12.70
N GLU A 79 0.41 19.39 -13.25
CA GLU A 79 -0.40 18.46 -12.46
C GLU A 79 0.51 17.41 -11.82
N ILE A 80 0.14 16.95 -10.63
CA ILE A 80 0.84 15.85 -9.91
C ILE A 80 -0.16 14.72 -9.72
N TYR A 81 0.09 13.58 -10.36
CA TYR A 81 -0.83 12.46 -10.41
C TYR A 81 -0.10 11.13 -10.26
N LEU A 82 -0.89 10.09 -10.06
CA LEU A 82 -0.41 8.73 -9.89
C LEU A 82 -0.09 8.12 -11.26
N SER A 83 1.04 7.43 -11.33
CA SER A 83 1.41 6.63 -12.50
C SER A 83 1.94 5.26 -12.08
N HIS A 84 2.06 4.40 -13.07
CA HIS A 84 2.85 3.18 -13.00
C HIS A 84 3.76 3.15 -14.22
N ASP A 85 5.00 3.58 -14.06
CA ASP A 85 5.93 3.91 -15.15
C ASP A 85 5.29 4.98 -16.07
N ILE A 86 5.21 4.73 -17.37
CA ILE A 86 4.62 5.64 -18.38
C ILE A 86 3.09 5.60 -18.43
N TYR A 87 2.42 4.84 -17.55
CA TYR A 87 0.97 4.66 -17.58
C TYR A 87 0.28 5.50 -16.52
N ASP A 88 -0.59 6.41 -16.98
CA ASP A 88 -1.47 7.21 -16.11
C ASP A 88 -2.44 6.32 -15.32
N ASN A 89 -2.51 6.50 -14.00
CA ASN A 89 -3.54 5.88 -13.19
C ASN A 89 -4.83 6.69 -13.31
N THR A 90 -5.97 6.00 -13.41
CA THR A 90 -7.30 6.62 -13.53
C THR A 90 -8.08 6.45 -12.23
N ASN A 91 -8.69 7.53 -11.75
CA ASN A 91 -9.61 7.48 -10.62
C ASN A 91 -10.91 6.81 -11.09
N LYS A 92 -11.23 5.65 -10.52
CA LYS A 92 -12.41 4.85 -10.92
C LYS A 92 -13.73 5.61 -10.75
N LYS A 93 -13.83 6.54 -9.79
CA LYS A 93 -15.06 7.28 -9.51
C LYS A 93 -15.32 8.38 -10.54
N THR A 94 -14.26 9.05 -11.01
CA THR A 94 -14.38 10.21 -11.91
C THR A 94 -14.10 9.84 -13.37
N GLY A 95 -13.33 8.78 -13.62
CA GLY A 95 -12.81 8.44 -14.94
C GLY A 95 -11.66 9.34 -15.42
N GLU A 96 -11.21 10.26 -14.58
CA GLU A 96 -10.09 11.18 -14.86
C GLU A 96 -8.77 10.62 -14.30
N LYS A 97 -7.65 11.31 -14.57
CA LYS A 97 -6.37 10.98 -13.93
C LYS A 97 -6.55 10.97 -12.40
N TYR A 98 -5.86 10.06 -11.73
CA TYR A 98 -5.91 9.99 -10.28
C TYR A 98 -4.86 10.93 -9.68
N TYR A 99 -5.31 12.09 -9.20
CA TYR A 99 -4.41 13.12 -8.71
C TYR A 99 -3.91 12.81 -7.29
N LEU A 100 -2.70 13.28 -6.95
CA LEU A 100 -2.16 13.10 -5.60
C LEU A 100 -3.08 13.74 -4.53
N LYS A 101 -3.73 14.85 -4.87
CA LYS A 101 -4.71 15.51 -4.01
C LYS A 101 -5.88 14.58 -3.65
N ASP A 102 -6.37 13.78 -4.60
CA ASP A 102 -7.49 12.88 -4.37
C ASP A 102 -7.12 11.81 -3.33
N VAL A 103 -5.90 11.28 -3.39
CA VAL A 103 -5.39 10.31 -2.41
C VAL A 103 -5.37 10.90 -1.00
N PHE A 104 -4.85 12.12 -0.85
CA PHE A 104 -4.86 12.80 0.45
C PHE A 104 -6.28 13.10 0.94
N ASP A 105 -7.17 13.51 0.04
CA ASP A 105 -8.56 13.77 0.40
C ASP A 105 -9.27 12.52 0.90
N GLU A 106 -9.11 11.39 0.21
CA GLU A 106 -9.71 10.12 0.58
C GLU A 106 -9.13 9.55 1.88
N ALA A 107 -7.81 9.70 2.10
CA ALA A 107 -7.18 9.32 3.36
C ALA A 107 -7.71 10.16 4.55
N ILE A 108 -7.91 11.46 4.36
CA ILE A 108 -8.49 12.33 5.38
C ILE A 108 -9.96 11.98 5.65
N ASP A 109 -10.74 11.67 4.61
CA ASP A 109 -12.13 11.24 4.77
C ASP A 109 -12.20 9.94 5.57
N PHE A 110 -11.31 8.99 5.27
CA PHE A 110 -11.18 7.75 6.03
C PHE A 110 -10.81 8.00 7.50
N LEU A 111 -9.79 8.82 7.77
CA LEU A 111 -9.33 9.12 9.13
C LEU A 111 -10.34 9.95 9.93
N HIS A 112 -11.16 10.76 9.27
CA HIS A 112 -12.23 11.50 9.93
C HIS A 112 -13.29 10.55 10.51
N ILE A 113 -13.65 9.51 9.74
CA ILE A 113 -14.58 8.46 10.19
C ILE A 113 -13.88 7.52 11.19
N ASN A 114 -12.63 7.17 10.92
CA ASN A 114 -11.84 6.19 11.67
C ASN A 114 -10.70 6.86 12.44
N SER A 115 -11.05 7.78 13.35
CA SER A 115 -10.07 8.62 14.08
C SER A 115 -9.05 7.88 14.94
N GLN A 116 -9.25 6.58 15.19
CA GLN A 116 -8.29 5.75 15.92
C GLN A 116 -7.23 5.10 15.02
N GLU A 117 -7.42 5.16 13.71
CA GLU A 117 -6.51 4.62 12.71
C GLU A 117 -5.43 5.63 12.32
N THR A 118 -4.44 5.15 11.57
CA THR A 118 -3.44 5.97 10.90
C THR A 118 -3.31 5.49 9.46
N VAL A 119 -2.98 6.40 8.54
CA VAL A 119 -2.65 6.02 7.17
C VAL A 119 -1.19 6.31 6.92
N ILE A 120 -0.46 5.34 6.38
CA ILE A 120 0.91 5.51 5.93
C ILE A 120 0.88 5.71 4.42
N ILE A 121 1.43 6.82 3.94
CA ILE A 121 1.56 7.10 2.51
C ILE A 121 3.04 7.24 2.20
N GLN A 122 3.55 6.41 1.30
CA GLN A 122 4.88 6.54 0.74
C GLN A 122 4.78 7.18 -0.64
N LEU A 123 5.49 8.27 -0.87
CA LEU A 123 5.64 8.88 -2.19
C LEU A 123 6.94 8.41 -2.84
N LYS A 124 6.89 8.04 -4.11
CA LYS A 124 8.04 7.70 -4.95
C LYS A 124 7.99 8.49 -6.24
N ASP A 125 9.12 9.05 -6.65
CA ASP A 125 9.32 9.53 -8.01
C ASP A 125 9.36 8.33 -8.97
N ASP A 126 8.37 8.24 -9.85
CA ASP A 126 8.34 7.22 -10.91
C ASP A 126 8.69 7.84 -12.27
N ASN A 127 8.12 9.01 -12.56
CA ASN A 127 8.35 9.72 -13.81
C ASN A 127 8.15 11.25 -13.66
N LEU A 128 8.64 11.84 -12.56
CA LEU A 128 8.58 13.29 -12.39
C LEU A 128 9.36 13.99 -13.51
N SER A 129 8.65 14.72 -14.35
CA SER A 129 9.18 15.37 -15.54
C SER A 129 9.35 16.87 -15.30
N LEU A 130 10.55 17.37 -15.61
CA LEU A 130 10.84 18.80 -15.70
C LEU A 130 10.52 19.32 -17.11
N ASN A 131 10.50 20.64 -17.25
CA ASN A 131 10.55 21.26 -18.56
C ASN A 131 11.78 20.74 -19.33
N SER A 132 11.60 20.51 -20.62
CA SER A 132 12.67 20.01 -21.47
C SER A 132 12.55 20.59 -22.86
N SER A 133 13.62 20.45 -23.64
CA SER A 133 13.59 20.80 -25.05
C SER A 133 14.35 19.75 -25.83
N TYR A 134 13.81 19.32 -26.96
CA TYR A 134 14.55 18.47 -27.89
C TYR A 134 14.62 19.11 -29.27
N THR A 135 15.67 18.78 -30.00
CA THR A 135 15.87 19.24 -31.37
C THR A 135 15.83 18.06 -32.33
N TYR A 136 15.24 18.25 -33.51
CA TYR A 136 15.22 17.25 -34.56
C TYR A 136 15.40 17.91 -35.93
N TYR A 137 15.95 17.15 -36.89
CA TYR A 137 16.03 17.56 -38.28
C TYR A 137 14.81 17.02 -39.03
N ASP A 138 14.13 17.86 -39.80
CA ASP A 138 13.05 17.38 -40.67
C ASP A 138 13.60 16.72 -41.94
N VAL A 139 12.69 16.28 -42.81
CA VAL A 139 13.02 15.62 -44.09
C VAL A 139 13.80 16.51 -45.06
N ASN A 140 13.82 17.83 -44.85
CA ASN A 140 14.55 18.81 -45.65
C ASN A 140 15.91 19.16 -45.02
N GLY A 141 16.21 18.65 -43.83
CA GLY A 141 17.43 18.97 -43.07
C GLY A 141 17.31 20.26 -42.25
N ASP A 142 16.11 20.81 -42.08
CA ASP A 142 15.89 21.98 -41.24
C ASP A 142 15.85 21.56 -39.76
N LEU A 143 16.55 22.30 -38.90
CA LEU A 143 16.60 22.06 -37.46
C LEU A 143 15.39 22.69 -36.77
N HIS A 144 14.57 21.85 -36.13
CA HIS A 144 13.43 22.26 -35.31
C HIS A 144 13.75 22.06 -33.83
N ARG A 145 13.31 22.99 -32.98
CA ARG A 145 13.34 22.87 -31.52
C ARG A 145 11.92 22.80 -31.00
N VAL A 146 11.65 21.81 -30.14
CA VAL A 146 10.36 21.67 -29.45
C VAL A 146 10.63 21.85 -27.96
N ASP A 147 9.98 22.86 -27.38
CA ASP A 147 9.97 23.08 -25.94
C ASP A 147 8.76 22.36 -25.34
N ILE A 148 9.02 21.53 -24.33
CA ILE A 148 8.02 20.83 -23.53
C ILE A 148 7.91 21.59 -22.22
N GLU A 149 6.79 22.30 -22.05
CA GLU A 149 6.46 23.01 -20.82
C GLU A 149 6.32 22.01 -19.65
N GLY A 150 6.56 22.46 -18.42
CA GLY A 150 6.55 21.64 -17.21
C GLY A 150 7.04 22.42 -16.00
N PHE A 151 7.42 21.70 -14.94
CA PHE A 151 8.10 22.28 -13.78
C PHE A 151 9.53 22.71 -14.12
N GLU A 152 10.00 23.82 -13.55
CA GLU A 152 11.35 24.34 -13.79
C GLU A 152 12.40 23.55 -12.98
N SER A 153 12.02 22.97 -11.86
CA SER A 153 12.90 22.18 -11.01
C SER A 153 12.14 21.16 -10.15
N TYR A 154 12.85 20.13 -9.67
CA TYR A 154 12.29 19.21 -8.68
C TYR A 154 11.91 19.92 -7.39
N GLU A 155 12.63 20.97 -7.01
CA GLU A 155 12.29 21.79 -5.84
C GLU A 155 10.90 22.45 -5.98
N GLU A 156 10.54 22.90 -7.18
CA GLU A 156 9.18 23.42 -7.47
C GLU A 156 8.12 22.31 -7.33
N ILE A 157 8.40 21.10 -7.85
CA ILE A 157 7.50 19.95 -7.70
C ILE A 157 7.28 19.64 -6.21
N TYR A 158 8.36 19.55 -5.44
CA TYR A 158 8.30 19.25 -4.01
C TYR A 158 7.58 20.33 -3.21
N GLU A 159 7.72 21.60 -3.59
CA GLU A 159 6.94 22.69 -3.01
C GLU A 159 5.43 22.52 -3.30
N GLU A 160 5.04 22.15 -4.52
CA GLU A 160 3.64 21.88 -4.85
C GLU A 160 3.08 20.67 -4.09
N ILE A 161 3.85 19.59 -3.94
CA ILE A 161 3.44 18.46 -3.08
C ILE A 161 3.21 18.93 -1.64
N ALA A 162 4.09 19.80 -1.12
CA ALA A 162 3.92 20.35 0.22
C ALA A 162 2.66 21.23 0.34
N LYS A 163 2.35 22.04 -0.67
CA LYS A 163 1.11 22.85 -0.73
C LYS A 163 -0.15 21.99 -0.76
N LEU A 164 -0.09 20.79 -1.33
CA LEU A 164 -1.18 19.81 -1.28
C LEU A 164 -1.30 19.12 0.09
N SER A 165 -0.23 19.09 0.90
CA SER A 165 -0.14 18.31 2.14
C SER A 165 0.21 19.19 3.36
N ILE A 166 1.48 19.17 3.79
CA ILE A 166 1.98 19.72 5.06
C ILE A 166 1.97 21.26 5.13
N LYS A 167 1.68 21.96 4.03
CA LYS A 167 1.50 23.42 3.98
C LYS A 167 0.08 23.83 3.61
N ASN A 168 -0.82 22.88 3.42
CA ASN A 168 -2.19 23.18 3.01
C ASN A 168 -2.99 23.78 4.17
N THR A 169 -3.28 25.08 4.10
CA THR A 169 -4.04 25.81 5.15
C THR A 169 -5.55 25.82 4.90
N SER A 170 -6.04 25.14 3.86
CA SER A 170 -7.49 24.99 3.66
C SER A 170 -8.13 24.24 4.83
N ILE A 171 -9.43 24.45 5.04
CA ILE A 171 -10.17 23.81 6.13
C ILE A 171 -10.94 22.61 5.60
N LYS A 172 -10.75 21.44 6.24
CA LYS A 172 -11.52 20.21 6.00
C LYS A 172 -11.96 19.61 7.33
N TYR A 173 -13.27 19.40 7.49
CA TYR A 173 -13.91 18.98 8.75
C TYR A 173 -13.53 19.85 9.97
N ASN A 174 -13.59 21.18 9.82
CA ASN A 174 -13.25 22.17 10.86
C ASN A 174 -11.79 22.13 11.35
N GLN A 175 -10.90 21.48 10.61
CA GLN A 175 -9.47 21.43 10.89
C GLN A 175 -8.67 21.90 9.67
N GLU A 176 -7.55 22.58 9.90
CA GLU A 176 -6.62 22.92 8.82
C GLU A 176 -6.01 21.64 8.23
N TYR A 177 -5.98 21.56 6.90
CA TYR A 177 -5.65 20.35 6.16
C TYR A 177 -4.27 19.77 6.55
N TYR A 178 -3.26 20.62 6.71
CA TYR A 178 -1.93 20.17 7.11
C TYR A 178 -1.90 19.47 8.48
N LYS A 179 -2.87 19.70 9.37
CA LYS A 179 -2.95 19.04 10.69
C LYS A 179 -3.31 17.56 10.61
N TYR A 180 -3.81 17.09 9.48
CA TYR A 180 -3.96 15.66 9.23
C TYR A 180 -2.63 14.96 8.95
N PHE A 181 -1.53 15.68 8.75
CA PHE A 181 -0.20 15.09 8.52
C PHE A 181 0.64 15.11 9.80
N TYR A 182 1.32 14.01 10.09
CA TYR A 182 2.26 13.91 11.19
C TYR A 182 3.56 14.68 10.89
N GLN A 183 3.87 15.68 11.71
CA GLN A 183 4.95 16.67 11.45
C GLN A 183 6.11 16.63 12.45
N GLU A 184 6.03 15.81 13.50
CA GLU A 184 7.13 15.70 14.47
C GLU A 184 8.32 14.97 13.86
N ASN A 185 9.48 14.99 14.52
CA ASN A 185 10.73 14.47 13.94
C ASN A 185 10.85 12.94 13.97
N ASP A 186 10.11 12.23 14.83
CA ASP A 186 10.24 10.77 14.97
C ASP A 186 9.95 10.05 13.63
N ILE A 187 10.88 9.20 13.19
CA ILE A 187 10.78 8.48 11.92
C ILE A 187 9.75 7.35 12.02
N PHE A 188 9.68 6.67 13.15
CA PHE A 188 8.78 5.55 13.41
C PHE A 188 7.95 5.84 14.67
N PRO A 189 6.98 6.76 14.56
CA PRO A 189 6.20 7.19 15.70
C PRO A 189 5.31 6.07 16.24
N LYS A 190 4.99 6.15 17.54
CA LYS A 190 4.06 5.21 18.17
C LYS A 190 2.65 5.49 17.69
N LEU A 191 1.82 4.45 17.59
CA LEU A 191 0.43 4.55 17.14
C LEU A 191 -0.35 5.66 17.86
N LYS A 192 -0.20 5.78 19.18
CA LYS A 192 -0.88 6.81 20.00
C LYS A 192 -0.61 8.26 19.54
N ASP A 193 0.52 8.52 18.89
CA ASP A 193 0.96 9.86 18.49
C ASP A 193 0.46 10.22 17.07
N VAL A 194 0.04 9.20 16.31
CA VAL A 194 -0.35 9.29 14.89
C VAL A 194 -1.81 8.92 14.60
N ARG A 195 -2.61 8.56 15.61
CA ARG A 195 -4.06 8.35 15.42
C ARG A 195 -4.72 9.58 14.80
N GLY A 196 -5.55 9.35 13.78
CA GLY A 196 -6.22 10.38 12.99
C GLY A 196 -5.28 11.16 12.07
N LYS A 197 -4.05 10.67 11.83
CA LYS A 197 -3.04 11.34 11.00
C LYS A 197 -2.52 10.45 9.88
N ILE A 198 -1.96 11.11 8.88
CA ILE A 198 -1.21 10.56 7.78
C ILE A 198 0.28 10.66 8.12
N ILE A 199 0.99 9.54 8.06
CA ILE A 199 2.46 9.53 8.07
C ILE A 199 2.91 9.56 6.62
N LEU A 200 3.52 10.67 6.21
CA LEU A 200 4.02 10.85 4.85
C LEU A 200 5.50 10.47 4.78
N TYR A 201 5.80 9.37 4.10
CA TYR A 201 7.17 8.95 3.75
C TYR A 201 7.50 9.32 2.29
N THR A 202 8.79 9.47 1.99
CA THR A 202 9.29 9.70 0.62
C THR A 202 10.44 8.74 0.29
N ARG A 203 10.43 8.14 -0.90
CA ARG A 203 11.57 7.42 -1.50
C ARG A 203 12.45 8.41 -2.24
N GLY A 204 13.30 9.10 -1.49
CA GLY A 204 14.17 10.16 -2.00
C GLY A 204 14.14 11.42 -1.12
N ASP A 205 15.01 12.37 -1.44
CA ASP A 205 15.14 13.64 -0.73
C ASP A 205 14.17 14.69 -1.30
N PHE A 206 12.88 14.55 -0.98
CA PHE A 206 11.85 15.50 -1.41
C PHE A 206 11.98 16.77 -0.55
N ARG A 207 12.77 17.73 -1.02
CA ARG A 207 13.16 18.93 -0.27
C ARG A 207 12.99 20.21 -1.10
N TYR A 208 12.48 21.25 -0.45
CA TYR A 208 12.32 22.57 -1.04
C TYR A 208 12.59 23.64 0.03
N ASN A 209 13.36 24.68 -0.30
CA ASN A 209 13.76 25.75 0.61
C ASN A 209 14.27 25.23 1.98
N GLY A 210 15.04 24.14 1.95
CA GLY A 210 15.56 23.45 3.14
C GLY A 210 14.55 22.58 3.92
N THR A 211 13.26 22.66 3.60
CA THR A 211 12.16 21.91 4.23
C THR A 211 11.96 20.57 3.53
N THR A 212 11.74 19.50 4.29
CA THR A 212 11.36 18.17 3.75
C THR A 212 9.85 18.05 3.62
N VAL A 213 9.37 17.49 2.51
CA VAL A 213 7.94 17.23 2.28
C VAL A 213 7.40 16.13 3.19
N GLY A 214 8.17 15.07 3.35
CA GLY A 214 7.86 13.94 4.22
C GLY A 214 9.14 13.33 4.79
N LYS A 215 8.97 12.24 5.52
CA LYS A 215 10.07 11.49 6.12
C LYS A 215 10.74 10.64 5.06
N LYS A 216 12.03 10.86 4.80
CA LYS A 216 12.77 9.98 3.89
C LYS A 216 12.76 8.58 4.47
N LEU A 217 12.35 7.60 3.66
CA LEU A 217 12.51 6.18 3.95
C LEU A 217 13.49 5.63 2.90
N ASN A 218 14.63 5.14 3.37
CA ASN A 218 15.67 4.68 2.45
C ASN A 218 15.36 3.25 2.01
N ILE A 219 14.49 3.12 1.01
CA ILE A 219 14.20 1.83 0.38
C ILE A 219 15.16 1.71 -0.81
N PRO A 220 16.21 0.89 -0.71
CA PRO A 220 17.21 0.76 -1.77
C PRO A 220 16.52 0.40 -3.08
N ASN A 221 17.00 0.97 -4.18
CA ASN A 221 16.60 0.49 -5.48
C ASN A 221 17.05 -0.96 -5.59
N MET A 222 16.12 -1.78 -6.03
CA MET A 222 16.43 -3.08 -6.58
C MET A 222 17.59 -2.99 -7.55
N GLY A 223 18.62 -3.78 -7.32
CA GLY A 223 19.51 -4.09 -8.41
C GLY A 223 19.13 -5.43 -9.07
N SER A 224 20.03 -5.95 -9.88
CA SER A 224 19.81 -6.94 -10.93
C SER A 224 19.60 -8.38 -10.42
N CYS A 225 18.76 -8.58 -9.40
CA CYS A 225 18.28 -9.91 -9.04
C CYS A 225 17.41 -10.44 -10.20
N THR A 226 18.01 -11.29 -11.05
CA THR A 226 17.36 -11.86 -12.24
C THR A 226 17.21 -13.37 -12.10
N GLN A 227 16.36 -13.99 -12.92
CA GLN A 227 16.09 -15.44 -12.91
C GLN A 227 17.36 -16.33 -12.99
N SER A 228 18.45 -15.84 -13.57
CA SER A 228 19.73 -16.57 -13.63
C SER A 228 20.61 -16.41 -12.38
N ALA A 229 20.25 -15.48 -11.49
CA ALA A 229 20.88 -15.20 -10.20
C ALA A 229 20.33 -16.14 -9.11
N PHE A 230 19.02 -16.39 -9.14
CA PHE A 230 18.34 -17.28 -8.21
C PHE A 230 18.33 -18.70 -8.78
N ASN A 231 19.50 -19.33 -8.86
CA ASN A 231 19.54 -20.79 -8.95
C ASN A 231 19.55 -21.34 -7.52
N PRO A 232 18.45 -21.95 -7.05
CA PRO A 232 18.39 -22.54 -5.72
C PRO A 232 19.32 -23.74 -5.53
N THR A 233 20.18 -24.05 -6.50
CA THR A 233 21.23 -25.06 -6.34
C THR A 233 22.66 -24.49 -6.36
N ASN A 234 22.87 -23.26 -6.86
CA ASN A 234 24.23 -22.70 -6.98
C ASN A 234 24.58 -21.64 -5.92
N ILE A 235 23.60 -21.12 -5.18
CA ILE A 235 23.83 -20.32 -3.96
C ILE A 235 23.29 -21.07 -2.71
N ILE A 236 22.33 -22.00 -2.87
CA ILE A 236 21.47 -22.49 -1.78
C ILE A 236 21.86 -23.91 -1.27
N SER A 237 23.13 -24.29 -1.24
CA SER A 237 23.50 -25.42 -0.35
C SER A 237 24.96 -25.41 0.09
N ALA A 238 25.88 -25.00 -0.77
CA ALA A 238 27.29 -25.06 -0.41
C ALA A 238 27.77 -23.87 0.44
N ASP A 239 27.11 -22.70 0.43
CA ASP A 239 27.57 -21.51 1.17
C ASP A 239 26.59 -20.97 2.24
N ARG A 240 25.26 -21.20 2.15
CA ARG A 240 24.31 -20.83 3.23
C ARG A 240 24.67 -21.49 4.56
N ASP A 241 24.96 -22.79 4.53
CA ASP A 241 25.42 -23.56 5.68
C ASP A 241 26.80 -23.11 6.20
N LYS A 242 27.61 -22.48 5.33
CA LYS A 242 28.93 -21.97 5.73
C LYS A 242 28.87 -20.59 6.36
N ILE A 243 27.95 -19.73 5.93
CA ILE A 243 27.82 -18.40 6.53
C ILE A 243 27.20 -18.55 7.92
N GLY A 244 26.06 -19.22 8.10
CA GLY A 244 25.52 -19.52 9.44
C GLY A 244 25.47 -18.30 10.38
N ASN A 245 26.45 -18.19 11.29
CA ASN A 245 26.63 -17.10 12.26
C ASN A 245 27.76 -16.10 11.88
N ALA A 246 28.32 -16.18 10.69
CA ALA A 246 29.44 -15.40 10.20
C ALA A 246 28.99 -14.22 9.32
N GLU A 247 29.95 -13.34 9.06
CA GLU A 247 29.88 -12.26 8.08
C GLU A 247 30.79 -12.62 6.90
N GLN A 248 30.31 -12.39 5.69
CA GLN A 248 31.11 -12.48 4.47
C GLN A 248 31.12 -11.13 3.76
N GLN A 249 32.30 -10.70 3.32
CA GLN A 249 32.46 -9.48 2.52
C GLN A 249 32.79 -9.85 1.08
N ILE A 250 32.02 -9.29 0.14
CA ILE A 250 32.27 -9.44 -1.30
C ILE A 250 32.21 -8.09 -1.99
N SER A 251 33.00 -7.92 -3.07
CA SER A 251 32.88 -6.75 -3.94
C SER A 251 31.60 -6.83 -4.78
N LYS A 252 30.89 -5.72 -4.99
CA LYS A 252 29.71 -5.64 -5.86
C LYS A 252 30.04 -6.06 -7.29
N ASP A 253 31.22 -5.73 -7.79
CA ASP A 253 31.69 -6.14 -9.13
C ASP A 253 31.92 -7.65 -9.25
N SER A 254 32.24 -8.30 -8.12
CA SER A 254 32.47 -9.75 -8.03
C SER A 254 31.18 -10.52 -7.76
N ALA A 255 30.13 -9.84 -7.26
CA ALA A 255 28.79 -10.38 -7.17
C ALA A 255 28.19 -10.44 -8.58
N SER A 256 28.64 -11.42 -9.37
CA SER A 256 28.35 -11.58 -10.81
C SER A 256 26.87 -11.76 -11.20
N LYS A 257 25.96 -11.51 -10.27
CA LYS A 257 24.50 -11.46 -10.31
C LYS A 257 24.09 -11.14 -8.87
N GLU A 258 23.31 -10.10 -8.67
CA GLU A 258 23.06 -9.60 -7.32
C GLU A 258 22.35 -10.62 -6.43
N LEU A 259 22.79 -10.68 -5.17
CA LEU A 259 22.20 -11.51 -4.14
C LEU A 259 20.80 -10.98 -3.81
N CYS A 260 19.79 -11.81 -4.02
CA CYS A 260 18.38 -11.56 -3.71
C CYS A 260 18.08 -11.68 -2.20
N PHE A 261 18.99 -11.15 -1.38
CA PHE A 261 18.85 -11.06 0.06
C PHE A 261 18.30 -9.70 0.45
N PRO A 262 17.45 -9.62 1.48
CA PRO A 262 16.91 -8.38 1.97
C PRO A 262 18.04 -7.44 2.41
N ARG A 263 17.86 -6.17 2.11
CA ARG A 263 18.85 -5.12 2.31
C ARG A 263 18.62 -4.42 3.64
N ILE A 264 19.67 -4.35 4.45
CA ILE A 264 19.74 -3.46 5.60
C ILE A 264 19.94 -2.05 5.06
N SER A 265 19.06 -1.15 5.47
CA SER A 265 19.11 0.25 5.09
C SER A 265 19.01 1.15 6.30
N LEU A 266 19.73 2.27 6.26
CA LEU A 266 19.68 3.31 7.28
C LEU A 266 18.65 4.37 6.91
N THR A 267 17.71 4.61 7.81
CA THR A 267 16.71 5.68 7.74
C THR A 267 16.84 6.55 8.99
N GLY A 268 17.55 7.67 8.84
CA GLY A 268 18.07 8.42 10.00
C GLY A 268 19.04 7.53 10.79
N ASP A 269 18.83 7.43 12.10
CA ASP A 269 19.62 6.55 12.98
C ASP A 269 19.05 5.13 13.08
N ASN A 270 17.95 4.83 12.37
CA ASN A 270 17.27 3.54 12.45
C ASN A 270 17.73 2.61 11.32
N LYS A 271 17.97 1.34 11.67
CA LYS A 271 18.12 0.27 10.68
C LYS A 271 16.74 -0.29 10.32
N ILE A 272 16.51 -0.50 9.04
CA ILE A 272 15.35 -1.23 8.51
C ILE A 272 15.82 -2.36 7.61
N LEU A 273 15.04 -3.43 7.51
CA LEU A 273 15.28 -4.51 6.57
C LEU A 273 14.25 -4.42 5.45
N VAL A 274 14.71 -4.40 4.21
CA VAL A 274 13.85 -4.21 3.04
C VAL A 274 13.99 -5.38 2.09
N GLN A 275 12.86 -5.94 1.68
CA GLN A 275 12.77 -6.87 0.57
C GLN A 275 11.87 -6.28 -0.51
N ASP A 276 12.44 -5.97 -1.66
CA ASP A 276 11.74 -5.35 -2.81
C ASP A 276 12.02 -6.13 -4.11
N ASP A 277 12.29 -7.46 -4.06
CA ASP A 277 12.66 -8.26 -5.23
C ASP A 277 11.52 -8.51 -6.22
N TYR A 278 10.93 -7.45 -6.78
CA TYR A 278 9.77 -7.52 -7.66
C TYR A 278 10.10 -8.16 -9.03
N ASN A 279 11.37 -8.32 -9.40
CA ASN A 279 11.79 -8.92 -10.67
C ASN A 279 11.97 -10.45 -10.61
N LEU A 280 11.79 -11.04 -9.43
CA LEU A 280 11.87 -12.49 -9.26
C LEU A 280 10.66 -13.19 -9.90
N PRO A 281 10.83 -14.40 -10.45
CA PRO A 281 9.68 -15.24 -10.76
C PRO A 281 8.94 -15.65 -9.47
N VAL A 282 7.66 -16.00 -9.61
CA VAL A 282 6.73 -16.23 -8.49
C VAL A 282 7.26 -17.20 -7.45
N PHE A 283 7.83 -18.32 -7.88
CA PHE A 283 8.34 -19.33 -6.96
C PHE A 283 9.51 -18.79 -6.12
N GLU A 284 10.49 -18.16 -6.76
CA GLU A 284 11.67 -17.59 -6.12
C GLU A 284 11.31 -16.41 -5.22
N LYS A 285 10.37 -15.55 -5.64
CA LYS A 285 9.83 -14.49 -4.80
C LYS A 285 9.22 -15.06 -3.53
N TRP A 286 8.40 -16.09 -3.66
CA TRP A 286 7.77 -16.73 -2.52
C TRP A 286 8.81 -17.35 -1.57
N VAL A 287 9.86 -18.00 -2.10
CA VAL A 287 10.94 -18.53 -1.26
C VAL A 287 11.54 -17.41 -0.40
N VAL A 288 11.95 -16.29 -1.02
CA VAL A 288 12.52 -15.15 -0.30
C VAL A 288 11.55 -14.61 0.76
N VAL A 289 10.29 -14.40 0.40
CA VAL A 289 9.26 -13.93 1.32
C VAL A 289 9.10 -14.89 2.51
N SER A 290 8.94 -16.18 2.24
CA SER A 290 8.71 -17.19 3.27
C SER A 290 9.92 -17.32 4.21
N GLU A 291 11.14 -17.23 3.68
CA GLU A 291 12.36 -17.29 4.49
C GLU A 291 12.53 -16.04 5.36
N ILE A 292 12.06 -14.86 4.92
CA ILE A 292 12.01 -13.67 5.79
C ILE A 292 10.99 -13.86 6.92
N LEU A 293 9.80 -14.35 6.61
CA LEU A 293 8.76 -14.62 7.62
C LEU A 293 9.21 -15.67 8.64
N ASN A 294 10.04 -16.62 8.22
CA ASN A 294 10.59 -17.68 9.07
C ASN A 294 11.90 -17.30 9.79
N ASN A 295 12.45 -16.12 9.55
CA ASN A 295 13.77 -15.69 10.05
C ASN A 295 14.94 -16.56 9.56
N GLU A 296 14.82 -17.09 8.35
CA GLU A 296 15.70 -18.08 7.73
C GLU A 296 16.61 -17.47 6.64
N LEU A 297 16.50 -16.17 6.37
CA LEU A 297 17.24 -15.52 5.29
C LEU A 297 18.41 -14.66 5.82
N PRO A 298 19.62 -14.75 5.22
CA PRO A 298 20.68 -13.78 5.43
C PRO A 298 20.25 -12.36 5.10
N SER A 299 20.94 -11.38 5.68
CA SER A 299 20.73 -9.95 5.38
C SER A 299 21.99 -9.34 4.78
N VAL A 300 21.82 -8.28 3.98
CA VAL A 300 22.95 -7.61 3.31
C VAL A 300 22.99 -6.13 3.66
N GLU A 301 24.13 -5.63 4.12
CA GLU A 301 24.43 -4.20 4.26
C GLU A 301 25.41 -3.77 3.17
N GLU A 302 25.14 -2.64 2.52
CA GLU A 302 26.02 -2.10 1.48
C GLU A 302 26.92 -1.00 2.05
N ASP A 303 28.23 -1.15 1.87
CA ASP A 303 29.22 -0.12 2.21
C ASP A 303 30.08 0.18 0.98
N GLY A 304 29.74 1.27 0.29
CA GLY A 304 30.38 1.66 -0.96
C GLY A 304 30.29 0.57 -2.03
N ASN A 305 31.45 -0.01 -2.41
CA ASN A 305 31.55 -1.10 -3.39
C ASN A 305 31.59 -2.50 -2.74
N THR A 306 31.36 -2.59 -1.44
CA THR A 306 31.39 -3.84 -0.66
C THR A 306 29.98 -4.21 -0.23
N LEU A 307 29.67 -5.50 -0.29
CA LEU A 307 28.48 -6.11 0.29
C LEU A 307 28.90 -6.91 1.52
N HIS A 308 28.32 -6.56 2.67
CA HIS A 308 28.44 -7.32 3.92
C HIS A 308 27.24 -8.25 4.04
N ILE A 309 27.47 -9.56 3.92
CA ILE A 309 26.44 -10.59 4.01
C ILE A 309 26.49 -11.18 5.40
N TYR A 310 25.41 -11.01 6.16
CA TYR A 310 25.27 -11.53 7.51
C TYR A 310 24.40 -12.78 7.47
N GLY A 311 24.94 -13.91 7.92
CA GLY A 311 24.20 -15.18 7.94
C GLY A 311 22.89 -15.11 8.74
N GLU A 312 21.99 -16.06 8.49
CA GLU A 312 20.66 -16.12 9.13
C GLU A 312 20.74 -16.14 10.68
N LYS A 313 21.83 -16.67 11.26
CA LYS A 313 22.06 -16.73 12.72
C LYS A 313 22.99 -15.63 13.22
N HIS A 314 23.43 -14.73 12.36
CA HIS A 314 24.30 -13.61 12.74
C HIS A 314 23.53 -12.62 13.63
N ALA A 315 24.21 -11.97 14.58
CA ALA A 315 23.58 -11.05 15.53
C ALA A 315 22.87 -9.87 14.85
N ILE A 316 23.42 -9.37 13.73
CA ILE A 316 22.80 -8.29 12.95
C ILE A 316 21.50 -8.77 12.30
N THR A 317 21.51 -9.90 11.57
CA THR A 317 20.31 -10.47 10.93
C THR A 317 19.23 -10.79 11.97
N THR A 318 19.59 -11.49 13.04
CA THR A 318 18.65 -11.88 14.09
C THR A 318 18.10 -10.71 14.90
N SER A 319 18.75 -9.54 14.89
CA SER A 319 18.22 -8.35 15.55
C SER A 319 16.90 -7.88 14.93
N PHE A 320 16.70 -8.05 13.62
CA PHE A 320 15.45 -7.68 12.94
C PHE A 320 14.24 -8.50 13.38
N TYR A 321 14.50 -9.71 13.89
CA TYR A 321 13.46 -10.65 14.27
C TYR A 321 13.23 -10.71 15.79
N ASN A 322 14.26 -10.39 16.57
CA ASN A 322 14.23 -10.47 18.03
C ASN A 322 14.05 -9.11 18.73
N ASN A 323 14.10 -7.98 18.01
CA ASN A 323 14.01 -6.64 18.60
C ASN A 323 12.72 -5.93 18.15
N ASP A 324 11.90 -5.60 19.14
CA ASP A 324 10.60 -4.93 18.97
C ASP A 324 10.68 -3.53 18.33
N ASN A 325 11.87 -2.98 18.08
CA ASN A 325 12.05 -1.63 17.54
C ASN A 325 12.61 -1.59 16.12
N ILE A 326 12.76 -2.73 15.45
CA ILE A 326 13.35 -2.77 14.11
C ILE A 326 12.27 -3.15 13.09
N LEU A 327 12.10 -2.31 12.06
CA LEU A 327 11.10 -2.47 11.02
C LEU A 327 11.62 -3.35 9.87
N ILE A 328 10.78 -4.28 9.44
CA ILE A 328 10.93 -5.02 8.20
C ILE A 328 9.86 -4.54 7.21
N ILE A 329 10.27 -4.27 5.97
CA ILE A 329 9.38 -3.87 4.87
C ILE A 329 9.48 -4.95 3.78
N ASN A 330 8.38 -5.66 3.57
CA ASN A 330 8.30 -6.81 2.68
C ASN A 330 7.33 -6.53 1.53
N PHE A 331 7.86 -6.19 0.36
CA PHE A 331 7.08 -5.97 -0.85
C PHE A 331 6.77 -7.31 -1.50
N MET A 332 5.50 -7.67 -1.56
CA MET A 332 5.03 -8.95 -2.10
C MET A 332 4.75 -8.89 -3.61
N ASN A 333 4.71 -7.67 -4.17
CA ASN A 333 4.45 -7.46 -5.59
C ASN A 333 5.57 -7.99 -6.48
N ILE A 334 5.19 -8.39 -7.69
CA ILE A 334 6.05 -8.93 -8.74
C ILE A 334 5.74 -8.20 -10.05
N ALA A 335 6.78 -7.80 -10.80
CA ALA A 335 6.63 -7.31 -12.16
C ALA A 335 6.40 -8.48 -13.13
N CYS A 336 5.52 -8.26 -14.10
CA CYS A 336 5.32 -9.22 -15.17
C CYS A 336 6.19 -8.86 -16.37
N TYR A 337 7.00 -9.80 -16.85
CA TYR A 337 7.89 -9.63 -18.01
C TYR A 337 7.40 -10.30 -19.29
N LEU A 338 6.33 -11.10 -19.21
CA LEU A 338 5.86 -11.92 -20.31
C LEU A 338 4.37 -11.67 -20.54
N ASP A 339 3.97 -11.49 -21.80
CA ASP A 339 2.58 -11.26 -22.25
C ASP A 339 1.59 -12.39 -21.90
N ILE A 340 2.07 -13.48 -21.31
CA ILE A 340 1.31 -14.72 -21.07
C ILE A 340 0.63 -14.73 -19.69
N CYS A 341 1.12 -13.92 -18.74
CA CYS A 341 0.60 -13.86 -17.37
C CYS A 341 0.32 -12.40 -16.97
N SER A 342 -0.64 -12.18 -16.07
CA SER A 342 -0.92 -10.84 -15.52
C SER A 342 -0.29 -10.67 -14.14
N ILE A 343 0.07 -9.43 -13.78
CA ILE A 343 0.51 -9.07 -12.42
C ILE A 343 -0.51 -9.54 -11.37
N LYS A 344 -1.80 -9.49 -11.70
CA LYS A 344 -2.89 -10.01 -10.86
C LYS A 344 -2.73 -11.49 -10.55
N SER A 345 -2.50 -12.34 -11.56
CA SER A 345 -2.32 -13.78 -11.37
C SER A 345 -1.13 -14.09 -10.46
N TYR A 346 0.01 -13.41 -10.67
CA TYR A 346 1.18 -13.60 -9.80
C TYR A 346 0.94 -13.13 -8.37
N SER A 347 0.22 -12.03 -8.21
CA SER A 347 -0.17 -11.53 -6.89
C SER A 347 -1.11 -12.49 -6.17
N GLU A 348 -2.08 -13.09 -6.88
CA GLU A 348 -2.98 -14.10 -6.33
C GLU A 348 -2.21 -15.34 -5.83
N ASP A 349 -1.21 -15.81 -6.59
CA ASP A 349 -0.36 -16.94 -6.16
C ASP A 349 0.44 -16.62 -4.89
N ILE A 350 1.07 -15.45 -4.83
CA ILE A 350 1.80 -14.99 -3.64
C ILE A 350 0.86 -14.81 -2.44
N ASN A 351 -0.30 -14.20 -2.66
CA ASN A 351 -1.31 -13.98 -1.62
C ASN A 351 -1.85 -15.31 -1.05
N ASN A 352 -2.12 -16.30 -1.90
CA ASN A 352 -2.55 -17.64 -1.48
C ASN A 352 -1.49 -18.37 -0.67
N ASN A 353 -0.21 -18.23 -1.06
CA ASN A 353 0.89 -18.82 -0.31
C ASN A 353 1.06 -18.14 1.05
N LEU A 354 0.94 -16.81 1.12
CA LEU A 354 0.97 -16.06 2.37
C LEU A 354 -0.19 -16.45 3.30
N ASP A 355 -1.41 -16.57 2.74
CA ASP A 355 -2.59 -17.02 3.47
C ASP A 355 -2.39 -18.37 4.17
N LYS A 356 -1.81 -19.32 3.43
CA LYS A 356 -1.46 -20.65 3.94
C LYS A 356 -0.38 -20.56 5.01
N ASN A 357 0.69 -19.79 4.77
CA ASN A 357 1.81 -19.66 5.71
C ASN A 357 1.38 -19.06 7.05
N ILE A 358 0.57 -17.99 7.04
CA ILE A 358 0.03 -17.37 8.26
C ILE A 358 -0.90 -18.33 9.01
N SER A 359 -1.62 -19.19 8.29
CA SER A 359 -2.47 -20.20 8.93
C SER A 359 -1.66 -21.30 9.64
N GLU A 360 -0.42 -21.53 9.21
CA GLU A 360 0.49 -22.54 9.73
C GLU A 360 1.46 -21.97 10.79
N GLN A 361 1.74 -20.66 10.75
CA GLN A 361 2.66 -19.96 11.64
C GLN A 361 2.01 -18.78 12.34
N THR A 362 2.16 -18.70 13.66
CA THR A 362 1.23 -17.90 14.48
C THR A 362 1.61 -16.44 14.68
N LYS A 363 2.70 -15.90 14.13
CA LYS A 363 3.15 -14.55 14.50
C LYS A 363 3.89 -13.78 13.41
N ILE A 364 3.31 -12.65 12.99
CA ILE A 364 4.01 -11.62 12.22
C ILE A 364 4.31 -10.45 13.17
N HIS A 365 5.59 -10.11 13.32
CA HIS A 365 6.04 -9.03 14.19
C HIS A 365 6.83 -8.00 13.37
N ASN A 366 6.56 -6.70 13.58
CA ASN A 366 7.26 -5.56 12.95
C ASN A 366 7.47 -5.65 11.44
N ASN A 367 6.52 -6.26 10.73
CA ASN A 367 6.55 -6.37 9.27
C ASN A 367 5.47 -5.48 8.66
N TRP A 368 5.88 -4.58 7.78
CA TRP A 368 4.98 -3.95 6.81
C TRP A 368 4.96 -4.80 5.55
N ILE A 369 3.80 -5.39 5.25
CA ILE A 369 3.61 -6.26 4.09
C ILE A 369 2.85 -5.48 3.01
N ILE A 370 3.50 -5.25 1.87
CA ILE A 370 2.93 -4.49 0.75
C ILE A 370 2.46 -5.49 -0.31
N LEU A 371 1.15 -5.62 -0.49
CA LEU A 371 0.53 -6.65 -1.32
C LEU A 371 0.11 -6.11 -2.69
N GLY A 372 0.27 -6.93 -3.73
CA GLY A 372 -0.48 -6.76 -4.98
C GLY A 372 -1.86 -7.41 -4.84
N PHE A 373 -2.92 -6.73 -5.30
CA PHE A 373 -4.30 -7.27 -5.34
C PHE A 373 -4.72 -8.07 -4.08
N PRO A 374 -4.54 -7.55 -2.86
CA PRO A 374 -4.88 -8.29 -1.65
C PRO A 374 -6.38 -8.55 -1.54
N THR A 375 -6.74 -9.67 -0.90
CA THR A 375 -8.11 -9.92 -0.44
C THR A 375 -8.28 -9.42 0.98
N ASN A 376 -9.50 -9.05 1.37
CA ASN A 376 -9.79 -8.61 2.74
C ASN A 376 -9.49 -9.71 3.76
N ASP A 377 -9.79 -10.97 3.43
CA ASP A 377 -9.55 -12.10 4.32
C ASP A 377 -8.05 -12.25 4.63
N LEU A 378 -7.18 -12.04 3.62
CA LEU A 378 -5.74 -12.04 3.83
C LEU A 378 -5.27 -10.86 4.66
N ILE A 379 -5.76 -9.64 4.38
CA ILE A 379 -5.42 -8.43 5.17
C ILE A 379 -5.77 -8.65 6.65
N ARG A 380 -6.97 -9.18 6.93
CA ARG A 380 -7.41 -9.51 8.30
C ARG A 380 -6.55 -10.57 8.95
N LYS A 381 -6.19 -11.64 8.23
CA LYS A 381 -5.28 -12.66 8.76
C LYS A 381 -3.91 -12.09 9.12
N ILE A 382 -3.36 -11.20 8.29
CA ILE A 382 -2.11 -10.49 8.60
C ILE A 382 -2.28 -9.66 9.87
N HIS A 383 -3.35 -8.85 9.95
CA HIS A 383 -3.67 -8.06 11.14
C HIS A 383 -3.76 -8.93 12.42
N ASP A 384 -4.52 -10.03 12.35
CA ASP A 384 -4.78 -10.94 13.48
C ASP A 384 -3.57 -11.80 13.86
N SER A 385 -2.58 -11.91 12.97
CA SER A 385 -1.31 -12.61 13.24
C SER A 385 -0.32 -11.77 14.06
N SER A 386 -0.63 -10.51 14.37
CA SER A 386 0.25 -9.66 15.18
C SER A 386 0.22 -10.03 16.67
N GLU A 387 1.38 -9.96 17.35
CA GLU A 387 1.49 -10.29 18.79
C GLU A 387 0.71 -9.32 19.69
N ILE A 388 0.57 -8.08 19.24
CA ILE A 388 -0.34 -7.13 19.83
C ILE A 388 -1.72 -7.59 19.40
N LYS A 389 -2.32 -8.48 20.20
CA LYS A 389 -3.77 -8.54 20.27
C LYS A 389 -4.21 -7.16 20.70
N LEU A 390 -4.43 -6.27 19.73
CA LEU A 390 -5.31 -5.14 19.93
C LEU A 390 -6.51 -5.78 20.60
N GLU A 391 -6.80 -5.37 21.85
CA GLU A 391 -7.99 -5.86 22.52
C GLU A 391 -9.08 -5.75 21.47
N LYS A 392 -9.67 -6.90 21.07
CA LYS A 392 -10.89 -6.89 20.27
C LYS A 392 -11.70 -5.78 20.91
N LYS A 393 -11.96 -4.70 20.17
CA LYS A 393 -12.75 -3.54 20.63
C LYS A 393 -13.78 -4.14 21.57
N ASN A 394 -13.66 -3.85 22.88
CA ASN A 394 -14.48 -4.51 23.90
C ASN A 394 -15.89 -4.65 23.34
N GLU A 395 -16.47 -5.85 23.42
CA GLU A 395 -17.69 -6.35 22.75
C GLU A 395 -18.97 -5.50 22.95
N LEU A 396 -18.90 -4.21 23.28
CA LEU A 396 -19.99 -3.35 23.70
C LEU A 396 -19.92 -1.92 23.16
N GLN A 397 -19.01 -1.56 22.25
CA GLN A 397 -19.14 -0.29 21.50
C GLN A 397 -20.01 -0.49 20.24
N ASN A 398 -21.30 -0.64 20.52
CA ASN A 398 -22.46 -0.03 19.84
C ASN A 398 -22.43 0.11 18.33
N ASN A 399 -22.28 -1.02 17.67
CA ASN A 399 -22.58 -1.12 16.25
C ASN A 399 -23.33 -2.43 16.03
N ILE A 400 -24.54 -2.54 16.58
CA ILE A 400 -25.43 -3.69 16.38
C ILE A 400 -26.82 -3.14 16.01
N ILE A 401 -27.29 -3.41 14.80
CA ILE A 401 -28.67 -3.16 14.37
C ILE A 401 -29.42 -4.49 14.45
N GLN A 402 -30.52 -4.53 15.18
CA GLN A 402 -31.42 -5.68 15.16
C GLN A 402 -32.43 -5.53 14.01
N VAL A 403 -32.53 -6.53 13.14
CA VAL A 403 -33.51 -6.59 12.05
C VAL A 403 -34.27 -7.92 12.16
N GLY A 404 -35.46 -7.89 12.78
CA GLY A 404 -36.18 -9.12 13.12
C GLY A 404 -35.44 -9.94 14.16
N ASP A 405 -35.23 -11.24 13.88
CA ASP A 405 -34.52 -12.19 14.76
C ASP A 405 -32.99 -12.15 14.60
N TYR A 406 -32.47 -11.19 13.83
CA TYR A 406 -31.06 -11.09 13.47
C TYR A 406 -30.38 -9.89 14.11
N LEU A 407 -29.14 -10.10 14.57
CA LEU A 407 -28.22 -9.07 15.03
C LEU A 407 -27.21 -8.77 13.92
N ILE A 408 -27.11 -7.50 13.51
CA ILE A 408 -26.26 -7.02 12.43
C ILE A 408 -25.19 -6.11 13.02
N TYR A 409 -23.91 -6.48 12.92
CA TYR A 409 -22.83 -5.65 13.44
C TYR A 409 -22.41 -4.60 12.40
N THR A 410 -22.46 -3.30 12.72
CA THR A 410 -22.25 -2.17 11.79
C THR A 410 -20.82 -1.62 11.74
N ASP A 411 -19.92 -2.10 12.60
CA ASP A 411 -18.50 -1.69 12.62
C ASP A 411 -17.62 -2.57 11.72
N PHE A 412 -18.22 -3.58 11.11
CA PHE A 412 -17.55 -4.54 10.24
C PHE A 412 -18.47 -4.79 9.05
N ASP A 413 -17.91 -4.84 7.85
CA ASP A 413 -18.57 -5.44 6.69
C ASP A 413 -19.30 -6.72 7.12
N TYR A 414 -20.63 -6.70 7.03
CA TYR A 414 -21.57 -7.41 7.91
C TYR A 414 -21.32 -8.91 8.14
N TYR A 415 -21.55 -9.36 9.38
CA TYR A 415 -21.84 -10.76 9.72
C TYR A 415 -23.21 -10.88 10.39
N ILE A 416 -23.98 -11.90 10.01
CA ILE A 416 -25.28 -12.25 10.61
C ILE A 416 -25.08 -13.46 11.53
N GLN A 417 -25.46 -13.34 12.79
CA GLN A 417 -25.55 -14.45 13.72
C GLN A 417 -27.02 -14.76 14.03
N LEU A 418 -27.41 -16.03 13.95
CA LEU A 418 -28.71 -16.49 14.45
C LEU A 418 -28.72 -16.31 15.98
N SER A 419 -29.66 -15.51 16.48
CA SER A 419 -30.00 -15.49 17.90
C SER A 419 -30.39 -16.91 18.30
N SER A 420 -29.56 -17.55 19.12
CA SER A 420 -29.90 -18.83 19.73
C SER A 420 -30.91 -18.61 20.84
N ASP A 421 -32.13 -18.21 20.48
CA ASP A 421 -33.34 -18.27 21.31
C ASP A 421 -34.56 -17.97 20.42
N SER A 422 -35.10 -19.03 19.82
CA SER A 422 -36.48 -19.09 19.36
C SER A 422 -36.96 -20.55 19.35
N ASN A 423 -37.45 -20.97 20.52
CA ASN A 423 -38.52 -21.97 20.63
C ASN A 423 -39.85 -21.24 20.81
#